data_AF-A0A964P7V3-F1
#
_entry.id   AF-A0A964P7V3-F1
#
_cell.length_a   1.000
_cell.length_b   1.000
_cell.length_c   1.000
_cell.angle_alpha   90.00
_cell.angle_beta   90.00
_cell.angle_gamma   90.00
#
_symmetry.space_group_name_H-M   'P 1'
#
loop_
_entity.id
_entity.type
_entity.pdbx_description
1 polymer ?
#
loop_
_entity_poly.entity_id
_entity_poly.type
_entity_poly.pdbx_seq_one_letter_code
_entity_poly.pdbx_strand_id
1 'polypeptide(L)'
;ALATLLYAEQVPTKGGHTLFADMIGAFEALGTAERSRFRTLRVLHDLHVSRLKAGYDGMTNPQRLQAPPVEQPLVRIHTPTGRLALYLGSHGQEFIGCSEHESRGLFERIMNHCTEPRFIYEHVWRPGDLVMWDNTATVHRGTEYDTATEPRVVRRTVLKGRAVVAAGPSG
;
A
#
# COMPACT_ATOMS: atom_id res chain seq x y z
N ALA A 1 -7.61 6.53 2.88
CA ALA A 1 -7.50 7.82 2.16
C ALA A 1 -7.84 7.61 0.69
N LEU A 2 -8.33 8.63 -0.01
CA LEU A 2 -8.53 8.58 -1.47
C LEU A 2 -7.17 8.82 -2.14
N ALA A 3 -6.71 10.07 -2.15
CA ALA A 3 -5.45 10.44 -2.77
C ALA A 3 -4.46 11.02 -1.75
N THR A 4 -3.18 10.92 -2.06
CA THR A 4 -2.11 11.60 -1.34
C THR A 4 -1.41 12.53 -2.31
N LEU A 5 -1.03 13.71 -1.83
CA LEU A 5 -0.22 14.67 -2.56
C LEU A 5 1.07 14.90 -1.79
N LEU A 6 2.18 14.93 -2.53
CA LEU A 6 3.50 15.31 -2.03
C LEU A 6 4.08 16.42 -2.89
N TYR A 7 4.45 17.52 -2.24
CA TYR A 7 5.19 18.62 -2.85
C TYR A 7 6.64 18.59 -2.37
N ALA A 8 7.59 18.57 -3.30
CA ALA A 8 9.01 18.54 -3.01
C ALA A 8 9.59 19.95 -2.87
N GLU A 9 9.97 20.32 -1.65
CA GLU A 9 10.63 21.59 -1.35
C GLU A 9 12.16 21.43 -1.43
N GLN A 10 12.69 20.36 -0.84
CA GLN A 10 14.10 19.99 -0.90
C GLN A 10 14.23 18.49 -1.15
N VAL A 11 15.11 18.10 -2.05
CA VAL A 11 15.34 16.71 -2.45
C VAL A 11 16.81 16.35 -2.28
N PRO A 12 17.13 15.10 -1.86
CA PRO A 12 18.49 14.58 -1.83
C PRO A 12 19.12 14.59 -3.22
N THR A 13 20.45 14.64 -3.31
CA THR A 13 21.14 14.55 -4.62
C THR A 13 21.11 13.14 -5.17
N LYS A 14 20.99 12.13 -4.30
CA LYS A 14 20.89 10.71 -4.67
C LYS A 14 19.80 10.00 -3.87
N GLY A 15 18.96 9.25 -4.56
CA GLY A 15 17.90 8.47 -3.92
C GLY A 15 16.77 9.34 -3.39
N GLY A 16 16.09 8.89 -2.34
CA GLY A 16 14.92 9.59 -1.77
C GLY A 16 13.74 9.70 -2.74
N HIS A 17 13.77 8.89 -3.80
CA HIS A 17 12.75 8.73 -4.84
C HIS A 17 11.51 8.06 -4.26
N THR A 18 10.45 8.00 -5.05
CA THR A 18 9.23 7.30 -4.65
C THR A 18 8.85 6.29 -5.69
N LEU A 19 8.77 5.03 -5.27
CA LEU A 19 8.29 3.92 -6.08
C LEU A 19 6.78 3.81 -5.88
N PHE A 20 6.05 3.65 -6.97
CA PHE A 20 4.61 3.40 -7.01
C PHE A 20 4.37 2.08 -7.71
N ALA A 21 3.60 1.19 -7.09
CA ALA A 21 3.17 -0.05 -7.73
C ALA A 21 1.71 0.08 -8.21
N ASP A 22 1.46 -0.30 -9.46
CA ASP A 22 0.11 -0.41 -10.04
C ASP A 22 -0.60 -1.68 -9.54
N MET A 23 -1.51 -1.49 -8.58
CA MET A 23 -2.25 -2.60 -7.97
C MET A 23 -3.43 -3.08 -8.82
N ILE A 24 -3.82 -2.33 -9.85
CA ILE A 24 -4.80 -2.78 -10.84
C ILE A 24 -4.09 -3.68 -11.86
N GLY A 25 -2.99 -3.20 -12.45
CA GLY A 25 -2.16 -3.99 -13.35
C GLY A 25 -1.66 -5.28 -12.71
N ALA A 26 -1.25 -5.21 -11.44
CA ALA A 26 -0.87 -6.39 -10.67
C ALA A 26 -2.02 -7.40 -10.54
N PHE A 27 -3.26 -6.96 -10.29
CA PHE A 27 -4.42 -7.86 -10.22
C PHE A 27 -4.74 -8.47 -11.59
N GLU A 28 -4.74 -7.67 -12.65
CA GLU A 28 -5.09 -8.12 -14.00
C GLU A 28 -4.10 -9.14 -14.58
N ALA A 29 -2.84 -9.07 -14.16
CA ALA A 29 -1.79 -10.00 -14.54
C ALA A 29 -1.86 -11.37 -13.82
N LEU A 30 -2.73 -11.54 -12.83
CA LEU A 30 -2.90 -12.82 -12.13
C LEU A 30 -3.61 -13.86 -13.00
N GLY A 31 -3.29 -15.14 -12.77
CA GLY A 31 -4.01 -16.26 -13.36
C GLY A 31 -5.48 -16.30 -12.91
N THR A 32 -6.35 -16.93 -13.69
CA THR A 32 -7.80 -17.01 -13.39
C THR A 32 -8.07 -17.63 -12.01
N ALA A 33 -7.38 -18.72 -11.66
CA ALA A 33 -7.53 -19.36 -10.35
C ALA A 33 -7.13 -18.43 -9.19
N GLU A 34 -6.03 -17.68 -9.34
CA GLU A 34 -5.58 -16.71 -8.33
C GLU A 34 -6.55 -15.54 -8.19
N ARG A 35 -7.06 -15.00 -9.30
CA ARG A 35 -8.08 -13.95 -9.26
C ARG A 35 -9.33 -14.40 -8.53
N SER A 36 -9.82 -15.61 -8.80
CA SER A 36 -10.98 -16.17 -8.09
C SER A 36 -10.71 -16.37 -6.60
N ARG A 37 -9.55 -16.93 -6.23
CA ARG A 37 -9.16 -17.12 -4.83
C ARG A 37 -9.00 -15.78 -4.11
N PHE A 38 -8.28 -14.82 -4.69
CA PHE A 38 -7.95 -13.58 -4.01
C PHE A 38 -9.17 -12.69 -3.74
N ARG A 39 -10.22 -12.79 -4.58
CA ARG A 39 -11.49 -12.10 -4.35
C ARG A 39 -12.23 -12.56 -3.09
N THR A 40 -11.94 -13.75 -2.57
CA THR A 40 -12.57 -14.25 -1.34
C THR A 40 -11.75 -13.92 -0.09
N LEU A 41 -10.49 -13.52 -0.24
CA LEU A 41 -9.59 -13.28 0.88
C LEU A 41 -9.86 -11.93 1.53
N ARG A 42 -9.68 -11.91 2.86
CA ARG A 42 -9.78 -10.72 3.70
C ARG A 42 -8.53 -10.62 4.56
N VAL A 43 -8.10 -9.40 4.84
CA VAL A 43 -6.83 -9.08 5.51
C VAL A 43 -7.13 -8.18 6.69
N LEU A 44 -6.56 -8.49 7.85
CA LEU A 44 -6.56 -7.59 8.99
C LEU A 44 -5.44 -6.55 8.80
N HIS A 45 -5.80 -5.27 8.76
CA HIS A 45 -4.84 -4.18 8.66
C HIS A 45 -4.63 -3.54 10.04
N ASP A 46 -3.39 -3.52 10.53
CA ASP A 46 -3.01 -2.92 11.81
C ASP A 46 -1.84 -1.94 11.63
N LEU A 47 -2.08 -0.68 12.04
CA LEU A 47 -1.06 0.36 12.03
C LEU A 47 0.08 0.04 13.03
N HIS A 48 -0.22 -0.61 14.15
CA HIS A 48 0.77 -1.07 15.13
C HIS A 48 1.79 -1.99 14.47
N VAL A 49 1.32 -2.98 13.70
CA VAL A 49 2.17 -3.93 12.96
C VAL A 49 3.08 -3.22 11.95
N SER A 50 2.55 -2.27 11.19
CA SER A 50 3.39 -1.54 10.21
C SER A 50 4.48 -0.68 10.86
N ARG A 51 4.25 -0.12 12.06
CA ARG A 51 5.27 0.65 12.78
C ARG A 51 6.42 -0.24 13.22
N LEU A 52 6.10 -1.39 13.81
CA LEU A 52 7.10 -2.39 14.20
C LEU A 52 7.93 -2.86 13.00
N LYS A 53 7.28 -3.16 11.86
CA LYS A 53 7.96 -3.54 10.62
C LYS A 53 8.90 -2.46 10.08
N ALA A 54 8.60 -1.19 10.35
CA ALA A 54 9.42 -0.06 9.95
C ALA A 54 10.53 0.29 10.97
N GLY A 55 10.70 -0.52 12.02
CA GLY A 55 11.71 -0.29 13.06
C GLY A 55 11.35 0.80 14.07
N TYR A 56 10.11 1.26 14.10
CA TYR A 56 9.60 2.18 15.11
C TYR A 56 8.96 1.43 16.28
N ASP A 57 8.80 2.13 17.39
CA ASP A 57 7.95 1.66 18.48
C ASP A 57 6.51 1.40 18.01
N GLY A 58 5.92 0.35 18.55
CA GLY A 58 4.52 0.05 18.36
C GLY A 58 3.62 1.15 18.93
N MET A 59 2.33 1.06 18.63
CA MET A 59 1.31 1.95 19.21
C MET A 59 1.04 1.64 20.68
N THR A 60 0.84 2.68 21.49
CA THR A 60 0.40 2.58 22.89
C THR A 60 -1.06 2.10 22.98
N ASN A 61 -1.49 1.62 24.15
CA ASN A 61 -2.89 1.16 24.33
C ASN A 61 -3.94 2.23 23.97
N PRO A 62 -3.83 3.50 24.42
CA PRO A 62 -4.76 4.55 23.99
C PRO A 62 -4.77 4.77 22.47
N GLN A 63 -3.60 4.71 21.81
CA GLN A 63 -3.51 4.85 20.35
C GLN A 63 -4.19 3.67 19.65
N ARG A 64 -4.03 2.45 20.16
CA ARG A 64 -4.67 1.25 19.60
C ARG A 64 -6.20 1.28 19.75
N LEU A 65 -6.72 1.91 20.79
CA LEU A 65 -8.17 2.13 20.94
C LEU A 65 -8.71 3.14 19.92
N GLN A 66 -7.92 4.16 19.55
CA GLN A 66 -8.31 5.17 18.56
C GLN A 66 -8.17 4.69 17.11
N ALA A 67 -7.24 3.77 16.85
CA ALA A 67 -7.03 3.15 15.55
C ALA A 67 -6.90 1.63 15.70
N PRO A 68 -8.01 0.93 15.98
CA PRO A 68 -8.02 -0.52 16.10
C PRO A 68 -7.72 -1.17 14.74
N PRO A 69 -7.26 -2.43 14.73
CA PRO A 69 -7.14 -3.20 13.50
C PRO A 69 -8.45 -3.24 12.72
N VAL A 70 -8.36 -3.15 11.39
CA VAL A 70 -9.54 -3.12 10.52
C VAL A 70 -9.44 -4.21 9.45
N GLU A 71 -10.48 -5.01 9.36
CA GLU A 71 -10.61 -6.02 8.32
C GLU A 71 -10.97 -5.39 6.97
N GLN A 72 -10.24 -5.74 5.92
CA GLN A 72 -10.42 -5.25 4.55
C GLN A 72 -10.42 -6.40 3.55
N PRO A 73 -11.16 -6.29 2.43
CA PRO A 73 -11.02 -7.26 1.34
C PRO A 73 -9.63 -7.15 0.70
N LEU A 74 -9.01 -8.28 0.33
CA LEU A 74 -7.76 -8.25 -0.44
C LEU A 74 -7.97 -7.61 -1.82
N VAL A 75 -9.15 -7.79 -2.42
CA VAL A 75 -9.49 -7.22 -3.73
C VAL A 75 -10.64 -6.24 -3.56
N ARG A 76 -10.43 -5.00 -4.01
CA ARG A 76 -11.45 -3.95 -3.98
C ARG A 76 -11.78 -3.45 -5.38
N ILE A 77 -12.94 -2.81 -5.49
CA ILE A 77 -13.36 -2.11 -6.71
C ILE A 77 -12.75 -0.69 -6.68
N HIS A 78 -12.00 -0.35 -7.71
CA HIS A 78 -11.52 1.01 -7.97
C HIS A 78 -12.69 1.85 -8.52
N THR A 79 -13.41 2.52 -7.63
CA THR A 79 -14.70 3.19 -7.91
C THR A 79 -14.70 4.07 -9.16
N PRO A 80 -13.66 4.89 -9.45
CA PRO A 80 -13.67 5.74 -10.65
C PRO A 80 -13.71 4.96 -11.97
N THR A 81 -13.19 3.74 -12.00
CA THR A 81 -13.02 2.96 -13.25
C THR A 81 -13.79 1.64 -13.29
N GLY A 82 -14.30 1.17 -12.14
CA GLY A 82 -14.87 -0.17 -12.00
C GLY A 82 -13.87 -1.33 -12.03
N ARG A 83 -12.57 -1.07 -12.30
CA ARG A 83 -11.52 -2.09 -12.31
C ARG A 83 -11.25 -2.64 -10.91
N LEU A 84 -10.64 -3.82 -10.84
CA LEU A 84 -10.27 -4.46 -9.58
C LEU A 84 -8.82 -4.16 -9.21
N ALA A 85 -8.57 -3.86 -7.96
CA ALA A 85 -7.24 -3.57 -7.43
C ALA A 85 -6.94 -4.43 -6.20
N LEU A 86 -5.69 -4.90 -6.10
CA LEU A 86 -5.18 -5.48 -4.87
C LEU A 86 -5.06 -4.39 -3.79
N TYR A 87 -5.53 -4.69 -2.58
CA TYR A 87 -5.51 -3.79 -1.44
C TYR A 87 -4.69 -4.39 -0.31
N LEU A 88 -3.38 -4.36 -0.50
CA LEU A 88 -2.39 -4.90 0.43
C LEU A 88 -1.25 -3.89 0.62
N GLY A 89 -0.62 -3.86 1.78
CA GLY A 89 0.53 -3.02 2.07
C GLY A 89 1.19 -3.43 3.39
N SER A 90 2.12 -2.62 3.90
CA SER A 90 2.86 -2.93 5.14
C SER A 90 1.97 -3.11 6.37
N HIS A 91 0.78 -2.52 6.37
CA HIS A 91 -0.24 -2.65 7.41
C HIS A 91 -0.87 -4.04 7.54
N GLY A 92 -0.72 -4.91 6.54
CA GLY A 92 -1.28 -6.27 6.61
C GLY A 92 -0.67 -7.05 7.78
N GLN A 93 -1.52 -7.50 8.70
CA GLN A 93 -1.15 -8.32 9.85
C GLN A 93 -1.32 -9.81 9.52
N GLU A 94 -2.52 -10.22 9.12
CA GLU A 94 -2.87 -11.61 8.85
C GLU A 94 -4.01 -11.71 7.84
N PHE A 95 -4.14 -12.88 7.21
CA PHE A 95 -5.30 -13.22 6.41
C PHE A 95 -6.35 -13.89 7.29
N ILE A 96 -7.58 -13.39 7.23
CA ILE A 96 -8.67 -13.88 8.08
C ILE A 96 -8.97 -15.34 7.74
N GLY A 97 -8.99 -16.19 8.77
CA GLY A 97 -9.26 -17.62 8.62
C GLY A 97 -8.06 -18.44 8.12
N CYS A 98 -6.87 -17.84 8.00
CA CYS A 98 -5.63 -18.55 7.70
C CYS A 98 -4.77 -18.71 8.96
N SER A 99 -3.99 -19.79 9.02
CA SER A 99 -2.90 -19.90 9.99
C SER A 99 -1.83 -18.82 9.76
N GLU A 100 -0.98 -18.59 10.75
CA GLU A 100 0.16 -17.67 10.63
C GLU A 100 1.08 -18.04 9.46
N HIS A 101 1.37 -19.34 9.31
CA HIS A 101 2.22 -19.85 8.24
C HIS A 101 1.61 -19.58 6.86
N GLU A 102 0.31 -19.84 6.69
CA GLU A 102 -0.41 -19.55 5.45
C GLU A 102 -0.48 -18.05 5.16
N SER A 103 -0.74 -17.24 6.19
CA SER A 103 -0.78 -15.78 6.07
C SER A 103 0.57 -15.24 5.59
N ARG A 104 1.67 -15.69 6.18
CA ARG A 104 3.03 -15.29 5.77
C ARG A 104 3.30 -15.68 4.32
N GLY A 105 2.99 -16.91 3.93
CA GLY A 105 3.16 -17.36 2.55
C GLY A 105 2.33 -16.55 1.54
N LEU A 106 1.11 -16.17 1.90
CA LEU A 106 0.27 -15.28 1.09
C LEU A 106 0.85 -13.87 0.97
N PHE A 107 1.30 -13.26 2.08
CA PHE A 107 1.95 -11.96 2.04
C PHE A 107 3.19 -11.97 1.15
N GLU A 108 4.10 -12.95 1.33
CA GLU A 108 5.30 -13.10 0.51
C GLU A 108 4.94 -13.24 -0.98
N ARG A 109 4.02 -14.14 -1.32
CA ARG A 109 3.59 -14.38 -2.71
C ARG A 109 2.98 -13.13 -3.36
N ILE A 110 2.08 -12.43 -2.66
CA ILE A 110 1.36 -11.28 -3.22
C ILE A 110 2.29 -10.07 -3.31
N MET A 111 3.08 -9.80 -2.27
CA MET A 111 4.01 -8.67 -2.27
C MET A 111 5.07 -8.84 -3.36
N ASN A 112 5.69 -10.02 -3.49
CA ASN A 112 6.70 -10.28 -4.52
C ASN A 112 6.16 -9.99 -5.92
N HIS A 113 4.92 -10.39 -6.21
CA HIS A 113 4.25 -10.11 -7.48
C HIS A 113 3.91 -8.64 -7.68
N CYS A 114 3.32 -7.99 -6.68
CA CYS A 114 2.95 -6.58 -6.78
C CYS A 114 4.17 -5.66 -6.94
N THR A 115 5.36 -6.11 -6.53
CA THR A 115 6.61 -5.35 -6.62
C THR A 115 7.50 -5.77 -7.79
N GLU A 116 7.01 -6.59 -8.73
CA GLU A 116 7.74 -6.86 -9.97
C GLU A 116 8.00 -5.56 -10.75
N PRO A 117 9.17 -5.39 -11.41
CA PRO A 117 9.52 -4.15 -12.11
C PRO A 117 8.48 -3.65 -13.11
N ARG A 118 7.73 -4.56 -13.76
CA ARG A 118 6.67 -4.21 -14.73
C ARG A 118 5.48 -3.46 -14.13
N PHE A 119 5.30 -3.49 -12.80
CA PHE A 119 4.24 -2.73 -12.12
C PHE A 119 4.76 -1.48 -11.44
N ILE A 120 6.08 -1.24 -11.47
CA ILE A 120 6.73 -0.18 -10.69
C ILE A 120 7.01 1.03 -11.58
N TYR A 121 6.49 2.18 -11.16
CA TYR A 121 6.95 3.48 -11.61
C TYR A 121 7.83 4.10 -10.53
N GLU A 122 9.04 4.51 -10.90
CA GLU A 122 9.93 5.30 -10.05
C GLU A 122 9.82 6.77 -10.40
N HIS A 123 9.40 7.57 -9.43
CA HIS A 123 9.45 9.02 -9.54
C HIS A 123 10.76 9.55 -8.95
N VAL A 124 11.63 10.01 -9.86
CA VAL A 124 12.85 10.75 -9.55
C VAL A 124 12.49 12.20 -9.28
N TRP A 125 12.48 12.57 -8.00
CA TRP A 125 12.05 13.89 -7.54
C TRP A 125 12.95 15.03 -8.03
N ARG A 126 12.34 16.18 -8.32
CA ARG A 126 12.98 17.48 -8.48
C ARG A 126 12.33 18.51 -7.55
N PRO A 127 13.07 19.55 -7.10
CA PRO A 127 12.46 20.65 -6.36
C PRO A 127 11.33 21.28 -7.18
N GLY A 128 10.18 21.51 -6.52
CA GLY A 128 8.97 22.03 -7.14
C GLY A 128 8.02 20.99 -7.70
N ASP A 129 8.41 19.71 -7.77
CA ASP A 129 7.50 18.64 -8.20
C ASP A 129 6.33 18.52 -7.21
N LEU A 130 5.12 18.43 -7.77
CA LEU A 130 3.92 18.05 -7.06
C LEU A 130 3.41 16.73 -7.66
N VAL A 131 3.51 15.65 -6.89
CA VAL A 131 2.96 14.35 -7.28
C VAL A 131 1.70 14.05 -6.48
N MET A 132 0.64 13.67 -7.19
CA MET A 132 -0.59 13.16 -6.62
C MET A 132 -0.81 11.74 -7.11
N TRP A 133 -1.20 10.84 -6.21
CA TRP A 133 -1.56 9.48 -6.57
C TRP A 133 -2.83 9.02 -5.85
N ASP A 134 -3.52 8.06 -6.47
CA ASP A 134 -4.68 7.41 -5.90
C ASP A 134 -4.25 6.24 -5.00
N ASN A 135 -4.42 6.38 -3.68
CA ASN A 135 -4.21 5.29 -2.73
C ASN A 135 -5.22 4.15 -2.94
N THR A 136 -6.24 4.40 -3.77
CA THR A 136 -7.20 3.58 -4.52
C THR A 136 -6.70 2.37 -5.29
N ALA A 137 -5.55 2.57 -5.90
CA ALA A 137 -5.03 1.70 -6.96
C ALA A 137 -3.52 1.53 -6.85
N THR A 138 -2.89 2.12 -5.85
CA THR A 138 -1.43 2.12 -5.71
C THR A 138 -0.99 1.79 -4.30
N VAL A 139 0.17 1.14 -4.20
CA VAL A 139 1.04 1.22 -3.01
C VAL A 139 2.30 1.99 -3.37
N HIS A 140 2.96 2.55 -2.36
CA HIS A 140 4.17 3.33 -2.59
C HIS A 140 5.18 3.12 -1.47
N ARG A 141 6.46 3.39 -1.79
CA ARG A 141 7.54 3.46 -0.80
C ARG A 141 8.56 4.52 -1.21
N GLY A 142 9.20 5.13 -0.21
CA GLY A 142 10.43 5.89 -0.43
C GLY A 142 11.60 4.96 -0.74
N THR A 143 12.52 5.39 -1.58
CA THR A 143 13.85 4.78 -1.67
C THR A 143 14.76 5.35 -0.60
N GLU A 144 15.84 4.63 -0.29
CA GLU A 144 16.86 5.11 0.63
C GLU A 144 17.56 6.36 0.07
N TYR A 145 18.10 7.16 0.98
CA TYR A 145 19.00 8.30 0.73
C TYR A 145 19.84 8.52 1.99
N ASP A 146 20.89 9.34 1.90
CA ASP A 146 21.69 9.69 3.06
C ASP A 146 20.91 10.66 3.97
N THR A 147 20.28 10.11 4.99
CA THR A 147 19.50 10.88 5.97
C THR A 147 20.39 11.66 6.95
N ALA A 148 21.69 11.36 7.02
CA ALA A 148 22.61 12.01 7.96
C ALA A 148 23.13 13.34 7.40
N THR A 149 23.29 13.44 6.07
CA THR A 149 23.90 14.62 5.43
C THR A 149 23.00 15.33 4.43
N GLU A 150 21.99 14.66 3.86
CA GLU A 150 21.14 15.26 2.82
C GLU A 150 19.74 15.64 3.34
N PRO A 151 19.32 16.92 3.20
CA PRO A 151 17.98 17.33 3.59
C PRO A 151 16.94 16.78 2.60
N ARG A 152 15.80 16.34 3.14
CA ARG A 152 14.61 15.98 2.36
C ARG A 152 13.38 16.60 2.98
N VAL A 153 12.86 17.64 2.35
CA VAL A 153 11.67 18.36 2.81
C VAL A 153 10.55 18.16 1.79
N VAL A 154 9.57 17.34 2.17
CA VAL A 154 8.35 17.10 1.38
C VAL A 154 7.12 17.47 2.19
N ARG A 155 6.22 18.25 1.60
CA ARG A 155 4.94 18.62 2.23
C ARG A 155 3.87 17.64 1.79
N ARG A 156 3.18 17.04 2.75
CA ARG A 156 2.14 16.03 2.49
C ARG A 156 0.76 16.58 2.82
N THR A 157 -0.18 16.35 1.92
CA THR A 157 -1.61 16.41 2.24
C THR A 157 -2.32 15.17 1.74
N VAL A 158 -3.49 14.88 2.31
CA VAL A 158 -4.24 13.65 2.06
C VAL A 158 -5.70 14.00 1.87
N LEU A 159 -6.29 13.52 0.78
CA LEU A 159 -7.72 13.59 0.55
C LEU A 159 -8.42 12.44 1.27
N LYS A 160 -9.44 12.77 2.06
CA LYS A 160 -10.24 11.77 2.79
C LYS A 160 -10.88 10.79 1.82
N GLY A 161 -10.81 9.50 2.17
CA GLY A 161 -11.42 8.42 1.39
C GLY A 161 -12.90 8.24 1.67
N ARG A 162 -13.57 7.47 0.81
CA ARG A 162 -14.90 6.90 1.05
C ARG A 162 -14.77 5.46 1.58
N ALA A 163 -15.89 4.85 1.92
CA ALA A 163 -15.93 3.44 2.31
C ALA A 163 -15.38 2.54 1.19
N VAL A 164 -14.67 1.47 1.57
CA VAL A 164 -14.12 0.49 0.63
C VAL A 164 -15.24 -0.40 0.10
N VAL A 165 -15.26 -0.61 -1.22
CA VAL A 165 -16.22 -1.53 -1.87
C VAL A 165 -15.48 -2.83 -2.21
N ALA A 166 -15.90 -3.92 -1.57
CA ALA A 166 -15.34 -5.24 -1.82
C ALA A 166 -15.72 -5.73 -3.22
N ALA A 167 -14.77 -6.36 -3.91
CA ALA A 167 -15.07 -7.14 -5.09
C ALA A 167 -15.58 -8.51 -4.63
N GLY A 168 -16.90 -8.69 -4.57
CA GLY A 168 -17.51 -9.98 -4.18
C GLY A 168 -17.04 -11.15 -5.07
N PRO A 169 -17.36 -12.40 -4.69
CA PRO A 169 -17.09 -13.57 -5.54
C PRO A 169 -17.64 -13.35 -6.95
N SER A 170 -16.94 -13.82 -7.98
CA SER A 170 -17.55 -13.93 -9.31
C SER A 170 -18.72 -14.92 -9.22
N GLY A 171 -19.93 -14.44 -9.53
CA GLY A 171 -21.08 -15.31 -9.79
C GLY A 171 -20.91 -16.08 -11.08
#